data_AF-X6K913-F1
#
_entry.id   AF-X6K913-F1
#
_cell.length_a   1.000
_cell.length_b   1.000
_cell.length_c   1.000
_cell.angle_alpha   90.00
_cell.angle_beta   90.00
_cell.angle_gamma   90.00
#
_symmetry.space_group_name_H-M   'P 1'
#
loop_
_entity.id
_entity.type
_entity.pdbx_description
1 polymer ?
#
loop_
_entity_poly.entity_id
_entity_poly.type
_entity_poly.pdbx_seq_one_letter_code
_entity_poly.pdbx_strand_id
1 'polypeptide(L)'
;MVTLLYEQSGLLGVSGISGGTRTLIDSDDPLAAEAVDLFVYRIAREIGSLAAAIGGLDTLVFKAGIRQNAPYIRERAGAVAGWLAVNIDHKLNGRGDEVISLAGSDVDALVIPTDEERAVGIQLLSVCLKLCRSCPERRT
;
A
#
# COMPACT_ATOMS: atom_id res chain seq x y z
N MET A 1 -9.89 -15.89 -21.01
CA MET A 1 -9.77 -14.45 -20.66
C MET A 1 -9.62 -14.24 -19.15
N VAL A 2 -10.46 -14.89 -18.32
CA VAL A 2 -10.34 -14.82 -16.84
C VAL A 2 -8.96 -15.26 -16.35
N THR A 3 -8.50 -16.46 -16.75
CA THR A 3 -7.16 -16.97 -16.38
C THR A 3 -6.03 -16.02 -16.75
N LEU A 4 -6.10 -15.41 -17.94
CA LEU A 4 -5.08 -14.45 -18.39
C LEU A 4 -4.97 -13.26 -17.44
N LEU A 5 -6.10 -12.65 -17.07
CA LEU A 5 -6.12 -11.45 -16.23
C LEU A 5 -5.82 -11.73 -14.75
N TYR A 6 -6.31 -12.85 -14.21
CA TYR A 6 -6.16 -13.17 -12.79
C TYR A 6 -4.84 -13.87 -12.45
N GLU A 7 -4.29 -14.65 -13.39
CA GLU A 7 -3.16 -15.54 -13.09
C GLU A 7 -1.92 -15.26 -13.93
N GLN A 8 -2.04 -14.64 -15.12
CA GLN A 8 -0.93 -14.52 -16.08
C GLN A 8 -0.58 -13.06 -16.43
N SER A 9 -1.12 -12.10 -15.68
CA SER A 9 -0.95 -10.66 -15.94
C SER A 9 -0.11 -9.98 -14.85
N GLY A 10 -0.06 -8.64 -14.87
CA GLY A 10 0.63 -7.84 -13.87
C GLY A 10 2.14 -8.08 -13.89
N LEU A 11 2.75 -8.13 -12.70
CA LEU A 11 4.18 -8.35 -12.54
C LEU A 11 4.65 -9.65 -13.22
N LEU A 12 3.86 -10.73 -13.13
CA LEU A 12 4.19 -12.00 -13.78
C LEU A 12 4.13 -11.88 -15.29
N GLY A 13 3.08 -11.26 -15.83
CA GLY A 13 2.91 -11.13 -17.28
C GLY A 13 3.97 -10.26 -17.94
N VAL A 14 4.46 -9.24 -17.23
CA VAL A 14 5.49 -8.32 -17.75
C VAL A 14 6.89 -8.88 -17.54
N SER A 15 7.19 -9.44 -16.37
CA SER A 15 8.52 -10.00 -16.09
C SER A 15 8.74 -11.37 -16.74
N GLY A 16 7.68 -12.16 -16.92
CA GLY A 16 7.78 -13.59 -17.23
C GLY A 16 8.35 -14.45 -16.09
N ILE A 17 8.65 -13.85 -14.94
CA ILE A 17 9.41 -14.49 -13.84
C ILE A 17 8.54 -14.72 -12.61
N SER A 18 7.90 -13.67 -12.08
CA SER A 18 7.15 -13.75 -10.83
C SER A 18 6.07 -12.70 -10.70
N GLY A 19 4.97 -13.05 -10.03
CA GLY A 19 3.97 -12.09 -9.58
C GLY A 19 4.37 -11.32 -8.31
N GLY A 20 5.47 -11.71 -7.65
CA GLY A 20 5.95 -11.11 -6.41
C GLY A 20 7.09 -10.11 -6.62
N THR A 21 6.96 -8.91 -6.06
CA THR A 21 7.98 -7.85 -6.19
C THR A 21 9.34 -8.24 -5.60
N ARG A 22 9.37 -9.01 -4.51
CA ARG A 22 10.62 -9.44 -3.85
C ARG A 22 11.52 -10.22 -4.81
N THR A 23 10.95 -11.22 -5.49
CA THR A 23 11.68 -12.06 -6.45
C THR A 23 12.21 -11.23 -7.62
N LEU A 24 11.46 -10.22 -8.05
CA LEU A 24 11.87 -9.36 -9.15
C LEU A 24 12.96 -8.36 -8.76
N ILE A 25 12.92 -7.82 -7.53
CA ILE A 25 13.95 -6.91 -7.02
C ILE A 25 15.28 -7.64 -6.83
N ASP A 26 15.24 -8.91 -6.41
CA ASP A 26 16.43 -9.74 -6.19
C ASP A 26 16.97 -10.36 -7.52
N SER A 27 16.38 -10.02 -8.68
CA SER A 27 16.77 -10.54 -10.00
C SER A 27 17.57 -9.53 -10.81
N ASP A 28 18.61 -10.01 -11.50
CA ASP A 28 19.40 -9.21 -12.45
C ASP A 28 18.78 -9.16 -13.87
N ASP A 29 17.61 -9.78 -14.08
CA ASP A 29 16.96 -9.81 -15.38
C ASP A 29 16.36 -8.43 -15.73
N PRO A 30 16.66 -7.87 -16.92
CA PRO A 30 16.08 -6.59 -17.35
C PRO A 30 14.54 -6.55 -17.32
N LEU A 31 13.88 -7.67 -17.60
CA LEU A 31 12.40 -7.75 -17.56
C LEU A 31 11.85 -7.69 -16.12
N ALA A 32 12.64 -8.13 -15.14
CA ALA A 32 12.28 -7.96 -13.73
C ALA A 32 12.31 -6.48 -13.34
N ALA A 33 13.36 -5.76 -13.74
CA ALA A 33 13.47 -4.32 -13.53
C ALA A 33 12.34 -3.55 -14.23
N GLU A 34 12.05 -3.87 -15.50
CA GLU A 34 10.96 -3.25 -16.26
C GLU A 34 9.59 -3.47 -15.59
N ALA A 35 9.31 -4.67 -15.10
CA ALA A 35 8.07 -4.97 -14.39
C ALA A 35 7.94 -4.14 -13.09
N VAL A 36 9.04 -3.98 -12.34
CA VAL A 36 9.07 -3.15 -11.13
C VAL A 36 8.90 -1.66 -11.47
N ASP A 37 9.53 -1.19 -12.55
CA ASP A 37 9.38 0.19 -13.04
C ASP A 37 7.94 0.50 -13.42
N LEU A 38 7.29 -0.39 -14.18
CA LEU A 38 5.88 -0.27 -14.53
C LEU A 38 5.01 -0.24 -13.26
N PHE A 39 5.32 -1.07 -12.28
CA PHE A 39 4.58 -1.10 -11.01
C PHE A 39 4.69 0.22 -10.24
N VAL A 40 5.90 0.79 -10.11
CA VAL A 40 6.11 2.11 -9.49
C VAL A 40 5.43 3.21 -10.28
N TYR A 41 5.49 3.18 -11.61
CA TYR A 41 4.78 4.12 -12.47
C TYR A 41 3.26 4.10 -12.24
N ARG A 42 2.67 2.90 -12.10
CA ARG A 42 1.25 2.75 -11.78
C ARG A 42 0.93 3.35 -10.41
N ILE A 43 1.76 3.09 -9.40
CA ILE A 43 1.61 3.72 -8.07
C ILE A 43 1.59 5.25 -8.19
N ALA A 44 2.53 5.84 -8.93
CA ALA A 44 2.60 7.29 -9.13
C ALA A 44 1.30 7.86 -9.74
N ARG A 45 0.78 7.17 -10.76
CA ARG A 45 -0.46 7.57 -11.44
C ARG A 45 -1.67 7.52 -10.51
N GLU A 46 -1.79 6.47 -9.69
CA GLU A 46 -2.89 6.35 -8.74
C GLU A 46 -2.78 7.39 -7.61
N ILE A 47 -1.58 7.63 -7.07
CA ILE A 47 -1.34 8.70 -6.08
C ILE A 47 -1.75 10.05 -6.65
N GLY A 48 -1.25 10.41 -7.83
CA GLY A 48 -1.57 11.70 -8.46
C GLY A 48 -3.06 11.85 -8.76
N SER A 49 -3.71 10.81 -9.26
CA SER A 49 -5.15 10.81 -9.52
C SER A 49 -5.97 11.05 -8.25
N LEU A 50 -5.65 10.34 -7.17
CA LEU A 50 -6.38 10.47 -5.90
C LEU A 50 -6.10 11.80 -5.22
N ALA A 51 -4.83 12.24 -5.17
CA ALA A 51 -4.45 13.53 -4.60
C ALA A 51 -5.15 14.69 -5.33
N ALA A 52 -5.21 14.65 -6.66
CA ALA A 52 -5.93 15.65 -7.44
C ALA A 52 -7.44 15.63 -7.15
N ALA A 53 -8.04 14.45 -6.97
CA ALA A 53 -9.46 14.31 -6.68
C ALA A 53 -9.87 14.81 -5.28
N ILE A 54 -8.98 14.65 -4.28
CA ILE A 54 -9.25 15.07 -2.89
C ILE A 54 -8.67 16.44 -2.53
N GLY A 55 -7.92 17.08 -3.45
CA GLY A 55 -7.41 18.44 -3.29
C GLY A 55 -6.06 18.56 -2.57
N GLY A 56 -5.31 17.47 -2.42
CA GLY A 56 -4.03 17.46 -1.73
C GLY A 56 -3.71 16.10 -1.10
N LEU A 57 -2.70 16.07 -0.24
CA LEU A 57 -2.27 14.89 0.50
C LEU A 57 -1.63 15.33 1.81
N ASP A 58 -2.16 14.90 2.95
CA ASP A 58 -1.54 15.14 4.27
C ASP A 58 -0.66 13.96 4.71
N THR A 59 -1.02 12.74 4.28
CA THR A 59 -0.34 11.51 4.70
C THR A 59 -0.43 10.43 3.63
N LEU A 60 0.72 9.82 3.31
CA LEU A 60 0.82 8.61 2.50
C LEU A 60 1.02 7.39 3.40
N VAL A 61 0.07 6.46 3.40
CA VAL A 61 0.13 5.25 4.24
C VAL A 61 0.39 4.00 3.41
N PHE A 62 1.49 3.31 3.69
CA PHE A 62 1.80 1.98 3.16
C PHE A 62 1.24 0.90 4.08
N LYS A 63 0.38 0.03 3.54
CA LYS A 63 -0.24 -1.11 4.24
C LYS A 63 0.03 -2.44 3.53
N ALA A 64 -0.45 -3.54 4.13
CA ALA A 64 -0.47 -4.89 3.55
C ALA A 64 0.93 -5.42 3.13
N GLY A 65 0.99 -6.33 2.15
CA GLY A 65 2.22 -7.04 1.71
C GLY A 65 3.38 -6.15 1.23
N ILE A 66 3.15 -4.85 1.04
CA ILE A 66 4.19 -3.83 0.78
C ILE A 66 5.00 -3.53 2.07
N ARG A 67 4.51 -3.95 3.25
CA ARG A 67 5.18 -3.81 4.55
C ARG A 67 6.45 -4.65 4.68
N GLN A 68 6.37 -5.95 4.38
CA GLN A 68 7.42 -6.91 4.76
C GLN A 68 8.60 -7.00 3.79
N ASN A 69 8.45 -6.60 2.53
CA ASN A 69 9.43 -6.96 1.50
C ASN A 69 9.83 -5.83 0.55
N ALA A 70 9.49 -4.58 0.87
CA ALA A 70 9.65 -3.53 -0.12
C ALA A 70 10.00 -2.13 0.42
N PRO A 71 10.97 -1.95 1.35
CA PRO A 71 11.57 -0.62 1.57
C PRO A 71 11.95 0.05 0.24
N TYR A 72 12.51 -0.72 -0.70
CA TYR A 72 12.83 -0.27 -2.06
C TYR A 72 11.61 0.29 -2.82
N ILE A 73 10.47 -0.40 -2.80
CA ILE A 73 9.25 0.10 -3.47
C ILE A 73 8.71 1.35 -2.76
N ARG A 74 8.70 1.37 -1.42
CA ARG A 74 8.23 2.54 -0.67
C ARG A 74 9.07 3.77 -0.98
N GLU A 75 10.39 3.59 -1.02
CA GLU A 75 11.34 4.64 -1.38
C GLU A 75 11.09 5.17 -2.79
N ARG A 76 10.93 4.28 -3.77
CA ARG A 76 10.60 4.69 -5.14
C ARG A 76 9.23 5.36 -5.27
N ALA A 77 8.23 4.86 -4.54
CA ALA A 77 6.90 5.44 -4.48
C ALA A 77 6.91 6.84 -3.82
N GLY A 78 7.71 7.04 -2.77
CA GLY A 78 7.94 8.34 -2.17
C GLY A 78 8.62 9.30 -3.14
N ALA A 79 9.66 8.85 -3.83
CA ALA A 79 10.39 9.67 -4.80
C ALA A 79 9.48 10.18 -5.93
N VAL A 80 8.64 9.32 -6.51
CA VAL A 80 7.68 9.75 -7.56
C VAL A 80 6.54 10.62 -7.02
N ALA A 81 6.28 10.58 -5.70
CA ALA A 81 5.33 11.46 -5.01
C ALA A 81 6.00 12.71 -4.39
N GLY A 82 7.28 12.95 -4.65
CA GLY A 82 8.02 14.08 -4.06
C GLY A 82 7.47 15.45 -4.45
N TRP A 83 6.77 15.56 -5.58
CA TRP A 83 6.05 16.78 -5.98
C TRP A 83 4.85 17.12 -5.07
N LEU A 84 4.38 16.15 -4.28
CA LEU A 84 3.41 16.33 -3.19
C LEU A 84 4.12 16.51 -1.84
N ALA A 85 5.41 16.82 -1.80
CA ALA A 85 6.22 16.94 -0.59
C ALA A 85 6.33 15.65 0.25
N VAL A 86 6.16 14.47 -0.37
CA VAL A 86 6.46 13.19 0.28
C VAL A 86 7.97 12.98 0.31
N ASN A 87 8.56 13.02 1.51
CA ASN A 87 10.00 12.81 1.69
C ASN A 87 10.26 11.67 2.66
N ILE A 88 10.78 10.54 2.15
CA ILE A 88 11.04 9.34 2.95
C ILE A 88 12.48 9.35 3.48
N ASP A 89 12.65 9.09 4.78
CA ASP A 89 13.94 8.80 5.39
C ASP A 89 14.35 7.34 5.10
N HIS A 90 15.45 7.17 4.36
CA HIS A 90 15.97 5.85 3.98
C HIS A 90 16.28 4.94 5.18
N LYS A 91 16.77 5.50 6.29
CA LYS A 91 17.11 4.72 7.49
C LYS A 91 15.85 4.25 8.21
N LEU A 92 14.89 5.15 8.43
CA LEU A 92 13.60 4.80 9.05
C LEU A 92 12.85 3.76 8.20
N ASN A 93 12.80 3.98 6.89
CA ASN A 93 12.20 3.06 5.94
C ASN A 93 12.88 1.68 5.91
N GLY A 94 14.22 1.66 5.95
CA GLY A 94 15.01 0.43 5.98
C GLY A 94 14.83 -0.39 7.26
N ARG A 95 14.65 0.27 8.42
CA ARG A 95 14.28 -0.40 9.68
C ARG A 95 12.82 -0.87 9.71
N GLY A 96 11.96 -0.27 8.90
CA GLY A 96 10.53 -0.55 8.89
C GLY A 96 9.79 0.10 10.05
N ASP A 97 10.24 1.29 10.46
CA ASP A 97 9.56 2.10 11.49
C ASP A 97 8.15 2.49 11.02
N GLU A 98 7.24 2.81 11.97
CA GLU A 98 5.87 3.19 11.63
C GLU A 98 5.81 4.54 10.91
N VAL A 99 6.65 5.50 11.30
CA VAL A 99 6.84 6.78 10.61
C VAL A 99 8.14 6.69 9.83
N ILE A 100 8.06 6.88 8.52
CA ILE A 100 9.21 6.81 7.61
C ILE A 100 9.45 8.13 6.87
N SER A 101 8.68 9.19 7.13
CA SER A 101 8.95 10.53 6.61
C SER A 101 10.19 11.15 7.28
N LEU A 102 10.85 12.06 6.57
CA LEU A 102 11.86 12.94 7.16
C LEU A 102 11.23 13.85 8.22
N ALA A 103 12.00 14.22 9.24
CA ALA A 103 11.58 15.20 10.22
C ALA A 103 11.28 16.55 9.54
N GLY A 104 10.07 17.08 9.77
CA GLY A 104 9.61 18.34 9.17
C GLY A 104 9.10 18.22 7.73
N SER A 105 8.83 17.01 7.24
CA SER A 105 8.11 16.81 5.98
C SER A 105 6.68 17.37 6.08
N ASP A 106 6.22 18.09 5.05
CA ASP A 106 4.84 18.61 5.00
C ASP A 106 3.81 17.49 4.86
N VAL A 107 4.22 16.36 4.27
CA VAL A 107 3.42 15.15 4.14
C VAL A 107 4.07 14.00 4.88
N ASP A 108 3.31 13.36 5.76
CA ASP A 108 3.75 12.20 6.51
C ASP A 108 3.76 10.95 5.65
N ALA A 109 4.76 10.09 5.84
CA ALA A 109 4.83 8.78 5.20
C ALA A 109 4.83 7.71 6.30
N LEU A 110 3.80 6.86 6.31
CA LEU A 110 3.57 5.88 7.38
C LEU A 110 3.59 4.45 6.85
N VAL A 111 4.05 3.51 7.68
CA VAL A 111 3.95 2.07 7.46
C VAL A 111 3.08 1.48 8.56
N ILE A 112 1.80 1.25 8.26
CA ILE A 112 0.83 0.78 9.24
C ILE A 112 0.50 -0.70 8.98
N PRO A 113 0.66 -1.60 9.97
CA PRO A 113 0.28 -3.00 9.81
C PRO A 113 -1.23 -3.13 9.58
N THR A 114 -1.60 -4.00 8.65
CA THR A 114 -2.99 -4.43 8.51
C THR A 114 -3.24 -5.58 9.50
N ASP A 115 -4.24 -5.42 10.37
CA ASP A 115 -4.81 -6.48 11.20
C ASP A 115 -6.23 -6.74 10.70
N GLU A 116 -6.33 -7.68 9.75
CA GLU A 116 -7.56 -7.97 9.03
C GLU A 116 -8.59 -8.62 9.96
N GLU A 117 -8.13 -9.48 10.85
CA GLU A 117 -8.92 -10.19 11.85
C GLU A 117 -9.58 -9.22 12.82
N ARG A 118 -8.81 -8.24 13.32
CA ARG A 118 -9.36 -7.17 14.17
C ARG A 118 -10.35 -6.31 13.41
N ALA A 119 -10.07 -5.97 12.15
CA ALA A 119 -10.99 -5.17 11.33
C ALA A 119 -12.34 -5.87 11.17
N VAL A 120 -12.33 -7.18 10.84
CA VAL A 120 -13.53 -8.00 10.77
C VAL A 120 -14.22 -8.09 12.14
N GLY A 121 -13.47 -8.33 13.22
CA GLY A 121 -14.02 -8.43 14.57
C GLY A 121 -14.74 -7.16 15.03
N ILE A 122 -14.17 -5.98 14.77
CA ILE A 122 -14.80 -4.68 15.08
C ILE A 122 -16.09 -4.51 14.28
N GLN A 123 -16.07 -4.85 12.99
CA GLN A 123 -17.25 -4.73 12.13
C GLN A 123 -18.37 -5.69 12.57
N LEU A 124 -18.01 -6.93 12.93
CA LEU A 124 -18.95 -7.93 13.45
C LEU A 124 -19.59 -7.46 14.77
N LEU A 125 -18.78 -6.95 15.71
CA LEU A 125 -19.25 -6.41 16.98
C LEU A 125 -20.21 -5.24 16.78
N SER A 126 -19.91 -4.33 15.84
CA SER A 126 -20.78 -3.20 15.51
C SER A 126 -22.15 -3.65 15.04
N VAL A 127 -22.21 -4.69 14.19
CA VAL A 127 -23.47 -5.28 13.70
C VAL A 127 -24.23 -5.94 14.86
N CYS A 128 -23.56 -6.75 15.68
CA CYS A 128 -24.19 -7.40 16.83
C CYS A 128 -24.77 -6.39 17.83
N LEU A 129 -24.06 -5.29 18.12
CA LEU A 129 -24.54 -4.24 19.02
C LEU A 129 -25.75 -3.48 18.44
N LYS A 130 -25.80 -3.24 17.13
CA LYS A 130 -26.97 -2.64 16.46
C LYS A 130 -28.19 -3.56 16.58
N LEU A 131 -28.04 -4.85 16.28
CA LEU A 131 -29.11 -5.85 16.37
C LEU A 131 -29.64 -6.01 17.79
N CYS A 132 -28.73 -6.03 18.77
CA CYS A 132 -29.03 -6.07 20.19
C CYS A 132 -29.88 -4.86 20.65
N ARG A 133 -29.56 -3.65 20.17
CA ARG A 133 -30.31 -2.41 20.48
C ARG A 133 -31.65 -2.31 19.77
N SER A 134 -31.82 -2.97 18.63
CA SER A 134 -33.10 -3.05 17.91
C SER A 134 -34.04 -4.15 18.44
N CYS A 135 -33.60 -4.95 19.41
CA CYS A 135 -34.41 -6.05 19.97
C CYS A 135 -35.51 -5.49 20.91
N PRO A 136 -36.79 -5.76 20.64
CA PRO A 136 -37.91 -5.20 21.43
C PRO A 136 -37.95 -5.70 22.88
N GLU A 137 -37.32 -6.84 23.19
CA GLU A 137 -37.32 -7.49 24.51
C GLU A 137 -36.41 -6.83 25.58
N ARG A 138 -35.69 -5.75 25.26
CA ARG A 138 -34.91 -4.95 26.25
C ARG A 138 -35.58 -3.66 26.71
N ARG A 139 -36.90 -3.51 26.47
CA ARG A 139 -37.69 -2.31 26.87
C ARG A 139 -38.59 -2.52 28.10
N THR A 140 -38.51 -3.67 28.75
CA THR A 140 -39.16 -3.95 30.05
C THR A 140 -38.11 -4.17 31.13
#